data_AF-A0A2P2MQC2-F1
#
_entry.id   AF-A0A2P2MQC2-F1
#
_cell.length_a   1.000
_cell.length_b   1.000
_cell.length_c   1.000
_cell.angle_alpha   90.00
_cell.angle_beta   90.00
_cell.angle_gamma   90.00
#
_symmetry.space_group_name_H-M   'P 1'
#
loop_
_entity.id
_entity.type
_entity.pdbx_description
1 polymer ?
#
loop_
_entity_poly.entity_id
_entity_poly.type
_entity_poly.pdbx_seq_one_letter_code
_entity_poly.pdbx_strand_id
1 'polypeptide(L)'
;MERVLDDESEQKVLTALENAGVFTSGGLVKDKVLFCSTEIGRSSFVRQLEPDWHIDTNPEIISQLARFIKYQLHVSPSRPERTAVNVFNSPSLEQFFGCV
;
A
#
# COMPACT_ATOMS: atom_id res chain seq x y z
N MET A 1 11.26 -7.53 -1.34
CA MET A 1 10.42 -6.44 -1.87
C MET A 1 11.27 -5.75 -2.94
N GLU A 2 10.77 -5.71 -4.18
CA GLU A 2 11.49 -5.04 -5.28
C GLU A 2 11.59 -3.54 -4.99
N ARG A 3 12.73 -2.95 -5.35
CA ARG A 3 13.01 -1.53 -5.12
C ARG A 3 13.20 -0.85 -6.46
N VAL A 4 12.67 0.36 -6.55
CA VAL A 4 12.93 1.31 -7.63
C VAL A 4 14.20 2.07 -7.27
N LEU A 5 15.20 2.02 -8.14
CA LEU A 5 16.56 2.50 -7.87
C LEU A 5 16.93 3.76 -8.65
N ASP A 6 16.30 3.96 -9.80
CA ASP A 6 16.57 5.02 -10.76
C ASP A 6 15.35 5.33 -11.63
N ASP A 7 15.41 6.43 -12.38
CA ASP A 7 14.36 6.90 -13.28
C ASP A 7 13.98 5.85 -14.34
N GLU A 8 14.92 5.00 -14.77
CA GLU A 8 14.65 3.93 -15.73
C GLU A 8 13.74 2.85 -15.11
N SER A 9 14.02 2.45 -13.87
CA SER A 9 13.21 1.51 -13.11
C SER A 9 11.84 2.09 -12.73
N GLU A 10 11.75 3.40 -12.46
CA GLU A 10 10.47 4.11 -12.29
C GLU A 10 9.60 3.97 -13.54
N GLN A 11 10.17 4.27 -14.70
CA GLN A 11 9.47 4.19 -15.97
C GLN A 11 9.00 2.76 -16.29
N LYS A 12 9.81 1.75 -15.95
CA LYS A 12 9.41 0.33 -16.09
C LYS A 12 8.21 -0.01 -15.22
N VAL A 13 8.19 0.42 -13.95
CA VAL A 13 7.05 0.18 -13.05
C VAL A 13 5.80 0.90 -13.54
N LEU A 14 5.91 2.17 -13.94
CA LEU A 14 4.78 2.93 -14.48
C LEU A 14 4.21 2.26 -15.74
N THR A 15 5.08 1.79 -16.63
CA THR A 15 4.65 1.09 -17.86
C THR A 15 3.98 -0.25 -17.54
N ALA A 16 4.46 -0.99 -16.55
CA ALA A 16 3.82 -2.23 -16.09
C ALA A 16 2.42 -2.00 -15.51
N LEU A 17 2.25 -0.95 -14.69
CA LEU A 17 0.94 -0.55 -14.15
C LEU A 17 -0.03 -0.13 -15.26
N GLU A 18 0.47 0.62 -16.25
CA GLU A 18 -0.31 1.03 -17.41
C GLU A 18 -0.79 -0.16 -18.24
N ASN A 19 0.12 -1.11 -18.54
CA ASN A 19 -0.19 -2.34 -19.26
C ASN A 19 -1.15 -3.26 -18.49
N ALA A 20 -1.13 -3.21 -17.15
CA ALA A 20 -2.09 -3.91 -16.29
C ALA A 20 -3.47 -3.22 -16.21
N GLY A 21 -3.66 -2.08 -16.88
CA GLY A 21 -4.94 -1.36 -16.92
C GLY A 21 -5.23 -0.52 -15.68
N VAL A 22 -4.24 -0.28 -14.82
CA VAL A 22 -4.41 0.42 -13.54
C VAL A 22 -4.82 1.89 -13.72
N PHE A 23 -4.35 2.54 -14.79
CA PHE A 23 -4.59 3.97 -15.06
C PHE A 23 -5.79 4.24 -15.99
N THR A 24 -6.76 3.33 -16.06
CA THR A 24 -7.97 3.47 -16.87
C THR A 24 -9.02 4.38 -16.22
N SER A 25 -10.11 4.70 -16.92
CA SER A 25 -11.19 5.55 -16.38
C SER A 25 -11.79 4.93 -15.11
N GLY A 26 -11.83 5.70 -14.01
CA GLY A 26 -12.23 5.20 -12.69
C GLY A 26 -11.12 4.49 -11.91
N GLY A 27 -9.94 4.30 -12.51
CA GLY A 27 -8.75 3.74 -11.89
C GLY A 27 -7.86 4.77 -11.20
N LEU A 28 -6.59 4.40 -10.99
CA LEU A 28 -5.60 5.27 -10.34
C LEU A 28 -5.15 6.39 -11.29
N VAL A 29 -4.92 7.59 -10.75
CA VAL A 29 -4.32 8.69 -11.53
C VAL A 29 -2.81 8.47 -11.54
N LYS A 30 -2.19 8.45 -12.74
CA LYS A 30 -0.74 8.19 -12.91
C LYS A 30 0.13 9.13 -12.05
N ASP A 31 -0.24 10.41 -11.98
CA ASP A 31 0.47 11.43 -11.18
C ASP A 31 0.33 11.26 -9.66
N LYS A 32 -0.46 10.29 -9.20
CA LYS A 32 -0.58 9.93 -7.78
C LYS A 32 0.29 8.74 -7.39
N VAL A 33 1.09 8.19 -8.32
CA VAL A 33 2.08 7.16 -8.01
C VAL A 33 3.33 7.86 -7.48
N LEU A 34 3.65 7.59 -6.22
CA LEU A 34 4.83 8.14 -5.55
C LEU A 34 5.86 7.04 -5.30
N PHE A 35 7.12 7.33 -5.60
CA PHE A 35 8.24 6.43 -5.36
C PHE A 35 9.07 6.92 -4.17
N CYS A 36 9.55 5.98 -3.35
CA CYS A 36 10.51 6.26 -2.29
C CYS A 36 11.43 5.06 -2.08
N SER A 37 12.71 5.31 -1.83
CA SER A 37 13.71 4.24 -1.72
C SER A 37 13.75 3.54 -0.36
N THR A 38 13.01 4.05 0.64
CA THR A 38 13.05 3.55 2.02
C THR A 38 11.65 3.35 2.59
N GLU A 39 11.52 2.40 3.51
CA GLU A 39 10.28 2.15 4.25
C GLU A 39 9.88 3.36 5.12
N ILE A 40 10.87 4.08 5.65
CA ILE A 40 10.67 5.33 6.39
C ILE A 40 10.04 6.39 5.47
N GLY A 41 10.50 6.48 4.22
CA GLY A 41 9.92 7.36 3.20
C GLY A 41 8.44 7.05 2.96
N ARG A 42 8.09 5.76 2.83
CA ARG A 42 6.70 5.31 2.70
C ARG A 42 5.84 5.73 3.89
N SER A 43 6.29 5.47 5.12
CA SER A 43 5.59 5.93 6.34
C SER A 43 5.52 7.47 6.44
N SER A 44 6.49 8.19 5.89
CA SER A 44 6.49 9.66 5.84
C SER A 44 5.42 10.19 4.88
N PHE A 45 5.36 9.64 3.67
CA PHE A 45 4.32 10.00 2.69
C PHE A 45 2.93 9.72 3.22
N VAL A 46 2.68 8.54 3.78
CA VAL A 46 1.36 8.19 4.30
C VAL A 46 0.93 9.15 5.43
N ARG A 47 1.84 9.56 6.32
CA ARG A 47 1.53 10.54 7.37
C ARG A 47 1.24 11.94 6.84
N GLN A 48 1.88 12.36 5.75
CA GLN A 48 1.65 13.68 5.16
C GLN A 48 0.38 13.72 4.29
N LEU A 49 0.06 12.61 3.64
CA LEU A 49 -1.15 12.47 2.83
C LEU A 49 -2.42 12.30 3.70
N GLU A 50 -2.26 11.81 4.92
CA GLU A 50 -3.34 11.56 5.89
C GLU A 50 -4.54 10.81 5.29
N PRO A 51 -4.33 9.65 4.62
CA PRO A 51 -5.44 8.92 4.02
C PRO A 51 -6.32 8.29 5.10
N ASP A 52 -7.63 8.15 4.81
CA ASP A 52 -8.55 7.40 5.68
C ASP A 52 -8.16 5.91 5.78
N TRP A 53 -7.68 5.33 4.69
CA TRP A 53 -7.30 3.93 4.56
C TRP A 53 -5.82 3.77 4.16
N HIS A 54 -5.15 2.80 4.80
CA HIS A 54 -3.83 2.34 4.38
C HIS A 54 -3.83 0.81 4.25
N ILE A 55 -3.27 0.31 3.15
CA ILE A 55 -3.16 -1.13 2.88
C ILE A 55 -1.69 -1.45 2.63
N ASP A 56 -1.13 -2.40 3.37
CA ASP A 56 0.27 -2.79 3.23
C ASP A 56 0.49 -4.26 3.65
N THR A 57 1.62 -4.82 3.25
CA THR A 57 2.06 -6.18 3.61
C THR A 57 3.18 -6.17 4.66
N ASN A 58 3.77 -5.00 4.96
CA ASN A 58 4.80 -4.86 5.97
C ASN A 58 4.20 -4.57 7.36
N PRO A 59 4.30 -5.49 8.34
CA PRO A 59 3.71 -5.33 9.67
C PRO A 59 4.34 -4.18 10.48
N GLU A 60 5.60 -3.83 10.23
CA GLU A 60 6.28 -2.73 10.92
C GLU A 60 5.66 -1.38 10.55
N ILE A 61 5.35 -1.19 9.26
CA ILE A 61 4.70 0.04 8.79
C ILE A 61 3.28 0.16 9.33
N ILE A 62 2.51 -0.93 9.30
CA ILE A 62 1.16 -0.99 9.87
C ILE A 62 1.19 -0.59 11.36
N SER A 63 2.16 -1.13 12.12
CA SER A 63 2.35 -0.82 13.53
C SER A 63 2.69 0.66 13.76
N GLN A 64 3.64 1.21 13.00
CA GLN A 64 4.05 2.61 13.12
C GLN A 64 2.92 3.58 12.77
N LEU A 65 2.10 3.24 11.79
CA LEU A 65 1.02 4.09 11.27
C LEU A 65 -0.30 3.98 12.06
N ALA A 66 -0.45 3.00 12.95
CA ALA A 66 -1.70 2.72 13.68
C ALA A 66 -2.23 3.88 14.52
N ARG A 67 -1.38 4.83 14.93
CA ARG A 67 -1.84 6.01 15.66
C ARG A 67 -2.26 7.19 14.77
N PHE A 68 -1.96 7.12 13.48
CA PHE A 68 -2.16 8.22 12.53
C PHE A 68 -3.30 7.94 11.54
N ILE A 69 -3.52 6.66 11.20
CA ILE A 69 -4.47 6.26 10.15
C ILE A 69 -5.74 5.68 10.74
N LYS A 70 -6.89 6.10 10.19
CA LYS A 70 -8.21 5.73 10.71
C LYS A 70 -8.52 4.25 10.50
N TYR A 71 -8.16 3.70 9.34
CA TYR A 71 -8.36 2.29 9.01
C TYR A 71 -7.15 1.72 8.28
N GLN A 72 -6.70 0.54 8.71
CA GLN A 72 -5.57 -0.14 8.08
C GLN A 72 -5.92 -1.58 7.74
N LEU A 73 -5.48 -2.05 6.57
CA LEU A 73 -5.54 -3.47 6.21
C LEU A 73 -4.12 -4.00 6.06
N HIS A 74 -3.76 -4.92 6.94
CA HIS A 74 -2.56 -5.72 6.80
C HIS A 74 -2.87 -6.98 5.98
N VAL A 75 -2.25 -7.08 4.81
CA VAL A 75 -2.37 -8.24 3.94
C VAL A 75 -1.22 -9.20 4.23
N SER A 76 -1.54 -10.35 4.83
CA SER A 76 -0.53 -11.35 5.19
C SER A 76 -1.12 -12.76 5.12
N PRO A 77 -0.43 -13.74 4.50
CA PRO A 77 -0.91 -15.12 4.42
C PRO A 77 -1.04 -15.77 5.80
N SER A 78 -0.21 -15.36 6.76
CA SER A 78 -0.41 -15.66 8.17
C SER A 78 -1.37 -14.64 8.76
N ARG A 79 -2.30 -15.06 9.63
CA ARG A 79 -3.26 -14.15 10.29
C ARG A 79 -2.69 -13.75 11.65
N PRO A 80 -1.85 -12.70 11.74
CA PRO A 80 -1.27 -12.31 13.02
C PRO A 80 -2.35 -11.82 13.98
N GLU A 81 -2.02 -11.85 15.27
CA GLU A 81 -2.87 -11.22 16.27
C GLU A 81 -3.04 -9.73 15.97
N ARG A 82 -4.22 -9.24 16.32
CA ARG A 82 -4.61 -7.86 16.03
C ARG A 82 -3.81 -6.90 16.91
N THR A 83 -2.93 -6.11 16.30
CA THR A 83 -2.07 -5.15 17.00
C THR A 83 -2.81 -3.89 17.46
N ALA A 84 -3.90 -3.49 16.76
CA ALA A 84 -4.73 -2.34 17.13
C ALA A 84 -6.16 -2.44 16.59
N VAL A 85 -7.10 -1.72 17.21
CA VAL A 85 -8.54 -1.74 16.88
C VAL A 85 -8.88 -1.18 15.50
N ASN A 86 -7.97 -0.44 14.88
CA ASN A 86 -8.08 0.10 13.53
C ASN A 86 -7.32 -0.74 12.49
N VAL A 87 -6.68 -1.84 12.90
CA VAL A 87 -5.94 -2.74 12.01
C VAL A 87 -6.78 -3.97 11.72
N PHE A 88 -7.11 -4.19 10.45
CA PHE A 88 -7.74 -5.39 9.94
C PHE A 88 -6.67 -6.32 9.35
N ASN A 89 -6.88 -7.63 9.42
CA ASN A 89 -5.98 -8.63 8.84
C ASN A 89 -6.74 -9.50 7.86
N SER A 90 -6.19 -9.68 6.66
CA SER A 90 -6.72 -10.59 5.63
C SER A 90 -5.56 -11.25 4.89
N PRO A 91 -5.69 -12.51 4.44
CA PRO A 91 -4.65 -13.14 3.63
C PRO A 91 -4.59 -12.64 2.19
N SER A 92 -5.65 -12.00 1.69
CA SER A 92 -5.66 -11.37 0.37
C SER A 92 -6.71 -10.25 0.28
N LEU A 93 -6.66 -9.46 -0.81
CA LEU A 93 -7.66 -8.43 -1.08
C LEU A 93 -9.01 -9.04 -1.46
N GLU A 94 -9.00 -10.12 -2.25
CA GLU A 94 -10.18 -10.88 -2.66
C GLU A 94 -10.97 -11.37 -1.46
N GLN A 95 -10.30 -11.98 -0.48
CA GLN A 95 -10.95 -12.43 0.75
C GLN A 95 -11.45 -11.28 1.62
N PHE A 96 -10.80 -10.12 1.60
CA PHE A 96 -11.24 -8.96 2.36
C PHE A 96 -12.51 -8.33 1.76
N PHE A 97 -12.54 -8.18 0.42
CA PHE A 97 -13.65 -7.56 -0.30
C PHE A 97 -14.77 -8.53 -0.68
N GLY A 98 -14.55 -9.85 -0.53
CA GLY A 98 -15.53 -10.88 -0.88
C GLY A 98 -15.66 -11.14 -2.38
N CYS A 99 -14.65 -10.77 -3.17
CA CYS A 99 -14.61 -11.03 -4.61
C CYS A 99 -14.00 -12.42 -4.84
N VAL A 100 -14.82 -13.43 -5.13
CA VAL A 100 -14.37 -14.77 -5.54
C VAL A 100 -14.67 -14.97 -7.02
#